data_AF-A0A920T4L4-F1
#
_entry.id   AF-A0A920T4L4-F1
#
_cell.length_a   1.000
_cell.length_b   1.000
_cell.length_c   1.000
_cell.angle_alpha   90.00
_cell.angle_beta   90.00
_cell.angle_gamma   90.00
#
_symmetry.space_group_name_H-M   'P 1'
#
loop_
_entity.id
_entity.type
_entity.pdbx_description
1 polymer ?
#
loop_
_entity_poly.entity_id
_entity_poly.type
_entity_poly.pdbx_seq_one_letter_code
_entity_poly.pdbx_strand_id
1 'polypeptide(L)'
;MPGTFFQNNVIWIDQVEEYAKVNHGYHLSPVYQLQPYDLALKGKFQVGIRYSRDLVEHSNLGIYYYDPKSEKWKYSETENNRRKQILTAELDRMDAVTVIQDLDSPRIKKTFPGNSGRYHIRDVNKIIIEVEDRLSGIDEKESSFDLILNDNPLYPAYQPIKKTVSYNLDQPLQEGPHKIDFKVRDRMGNESSDTIYFSVY
;
A
#
# COMPACT_ATOMS: atom_id res chain seq x y z
N MET A 1 -21.34 -13.12 16.00
CA MET A 1 -20.67 -11.81 15.88
C MET A 1 -21.56 -10.74 16.52
N PRO A 2 -21.46 -10.49 17.84
CA PRO A 2 -22.21 -9.41 18.47
C PRO A 2 -21.76 -8.05 17.92
N GLY A 3 -22.69 -7.23 17.41
CA GLY A 3 -22.40 -5.85 17.00
C GLY A 3 -22.05 -5.62 15.53
N THR A 4 -21.75 -6.66 14.74
CA THR A 4 -21.46 -6.54 13.30
C THR A 4 -22.73 -6.35 12.45
N PHE A 5 -23.83 -7.01 12.80
CA PHE A 5 -25.07 -6.99 12.01
C PHE A 5 -26.15 -6.14 12.68
N PHE A 6 -26.97 -5.47 11.87
CA PHE A 6 -28.15 -4.75 12.36
C PHE A 6 -29.28 -5.67 12.83
N GLN A 7 -29.34 -6.89 12.28
CA GLN A 7 -30.35 -7.90 12.56
C GLN A 7 -29.77 -9.31 12.38
N ASN A 8 -30.56 -10.33 12.71
CA ASN A 8 -30.18 -11.72 12.43
C ASN A 8 -30.17 -11.93 10.91
N ASN A 9 -29.05 -12.45 10.39
CA ASN A 9 -28.88 -12.75 8.98
C ASN A 9 -28.30 -14.16 8.82
N VAL A 10 -28.58 -14.79 7.68
CA VAL A 10 -27.90 -16.01 7.23
C VAL A 10 -26.75 -15.60 6.34
N ILE A 11 -25.57 -16.17 6.59
CA ILE A 11 -24.33 -15.85 5.86
C ILE A 11 -23.73 -17.15 5.38
N TRP A 12 -23.23 -17.14 4.15
CA TRP A 12 -22.52 -18.26 3.55
C TRP A 12 -21.39 -17.74 2.68
N ILE A 13 -20.56 -18.68 2.19
CA ILE A 13 -19.40 -18.38 1.36
C ILE A 13 -19.52 -19.25 0.12
N ASP A 14 -19.50 -18.61 -1.04
CA ASP A 14 -19.46 -19.30 -2.33
C ASP A 14 -18.04 -19.22 -2.89
N GLN A 15 -17.49 -20.34 -3.36
CA GLN A 15 -16.31 -20.29 -4.21
C GLN A 15 -16.76 -20.00 -5.64
N VAL A 16 -16.26 -18.92 -6.23
CA VAL A 16 -16.69 -18.50 -7.58
C VAL A 16 -15.71 -18.96 -8.66
N GLU A 17 -16.25 -19.42 -9.79
CA GLU A 17 -15.45 -19.86 -10.94
C GLU A 17 -15.03 -18.69 -11.83
N GLU A 18 -15.94 -17.72 -12.03
CA GLU A 18 -15.69 -16.49 -12.77
C GLU A 18 -15.45 -15.32 -11.82
N TYR A 19 -14.33 -14.63 -12.01
CA TYR A 19 -13.92 -13.51 -11.17
C TYR A 19 -13.08 -12.49 -11.93
N ALA A 20 -13.01 -11.27 -11.40
CA ALA A 20 -12.19 -10.21 -11.95
C ALA A 20 -10.70 -10.60 -11.96
N LYS A 21 -10.03 -10.42 -13.10
CA LYS A 21 -8.63 -10.83 -13.26
C LYS A 21 -7.70 -10.12 -12.27
N VAL A 22 -6.82 -10.88 -11.65
CA VAL A 22 -5.69 -10.36 -10.88
C VAL A 22 -4.59 -9.94 -11.87
N ASN A 23 -4.37 -8.63 -12.02
CA ASN A 23 -3.45 -8.07 -13.03
C ASN A 23 -2.02 -7.89 -12.53
N HIS A 24 -1.80 -7.89 -11.21
CA HIS A 24 -0.52 -7.71 -10.54
C HIS A 24 -0.40 -8.70 -9.38
N GLY A 25 0.83 -9.10 -9.05
CA GLY A 25 1.09 -10.16 -8.05
C GLY A 25 0.71 -11.57 -8.53
N TYR A 26 0.86 -12.53 -7.62
CA TYR A 26 0.51 -13.94 -7.85
C TYR A 26 -0.79 -14.28 -7.14
N HIS A 27 -1.78 -14.80 -7.87
CA HIS A 27 -3.05 -15.25 -7.31
C HIS A 27 -2.90 -16.66 -6.73
N LEU A 28 -3.11 -16.82 -5.41
CA LEU A 28 -2.71 -18.04 -4.68
C LEU A 28 -3.86 -18.80 -4.00
N SER A 29 -5.08 -18.28 -4.04
CA SER A 29 -6.27 -19.00 -3.57
C SER A 29 -7.40 -18.92 -4.58
N PRO A 30 -8.46 -19.74 -4.46
CA PRO A 30 -9.74 -19.43 -5.08
C PRO A 30 -10.27 -18.08 -4.62
N VAL A 31 -11.22 -17.54 -5.38
CA VAL A 31 -12.00 -16.38 -4.98
C VAL A 31 -13.24 -16.85 -4.21
N TYR A 32 -13.47 -16.23 -3.06
CA TYR A 32 -14.61 -16.51 -2.19
C TYR A 32 -15.54 -15.32 -2.14
N GLN A 33 -16.77 -15.47 -2.62
CA GLN A 33 -17.82 -14.48 -2.46
C GLN A 33 -18.46 -14.64 -1.08
N LEU A 34 -18.43 -13.58 -0.28
CA LEU A 34 -19.13 -13.52 1.00
C LEU A 34 -20.59 -13.14 0.74
N GLN A 35 -21.55 -13.85 1.32
CA GLN A 35 -22.97 -13.65 1.03
C GLN A 35 -23.80 -13.35 2.28
N PRO A 36 -24.86 -12.53 2.16
CA PRO A 36 -25.21 -11.75 0.98
C PRO A 36 -24.22 -10.59 0.74
N TYR A 37 -23.78 -10.40 -0.50
CA TYR A 37 -22.73 -9.41 -0.84
C TYR A 37 -23.18 -7.94 -0.67
N ASP A 38 -24.50 -7.70 -0.73
CA ASP A 38 -25.14 -6.39 -0.60
C ASP A 38 -25.58 -6.07 0.85
N LEU A 39 -25.20 -6.91 1.81
CA LEU A 39 -25.60 -6.75 3.20
C LEU A 39 -24.96 -5.51 3.83
N ALA A 40 -25.79 -4.59 4.32
CA ALA A 40 -25.34 -3.47 5.14
C ALA A 40 -24.85 -3.97 6.51
N LEU A 41 -23.61 -3.61 6.87
CA LEU A 41 -22.99 -3.99 8.14
C LEU A 41 -22.95 -2.80 9.11
N LYS A 42 -23.15 -3.10 10.39
CA LYS A 42 -23.03 -2.14 11.50
C LYS A 42 -21.58 -1.96 11.94
N GLY A 43 -20.75 -2.98 11.72
CA GLY A 43 -19.35 -2.98 12.13
C GLY A 43 -18.50 -3.92 11.27
N LYS A 44 -17.27 -4.14 11.72
CA LYS A 44 -16.32 -5.02 11.05
C LYS A 44 -16.52 -6.49 11.42
N PHE A 45 -15.95 -7.36 10.62
CA PHE A 45 -15.82 -8.79 10.89
C PHE A 45 -14.47 -9.31 10.39
N GLN A 46 -14.02 -10.40 11.00
CA GLN A 46 -12.80 -11.06 10.62
C GLN A 46 -13.04 -12.12 9.53
N VAL A 47 -12.24 -12.09 8.48
CA VAL A 47 -12.07 -13.19 7.53
C VAL A 47 -10.79 -13.92 7.83
N GLY A 48 -10.83 -15.25 7.76
CA GLY A 48 -9.66 -16.11 7.87
C GLY A 48 -9.57 -17.07 6.68
N ILE A 49 -8.49 -16.98 5.90
CA ILE A 49 -8.24 -17.89 4.76
C ILE A 49 -7.07 -18.79 5.12
N ARG A 50 -7.32 -20.10 5.17
CA ARG A 50 -6.26 -21.10 5.32
C ARG A 50 -5.56 -21.29 3.99
N TYR A 51 -4.24 -21.45 4.05
CA TYR A 51 -3.40 -21.69 2.89
C TYR A 51 -2.61 -23.00 3.03
N SER A 52 -2.16 -23.52 1.90
CA SER A 52 -1.45 -24.80 1.85
C SER A 52 -0.02 -24.69 2.43
N ARG A 53 0.54 -25.82 2.83
CA ARG A 53 1.84 -25.87 3.54
C ARG A 53 3.02 -25.38 2.71
N ASP A 54 2.95 -25.54 1.40
CA ASP A 54 3.91 -25.00 0.45
C ASP A 54 4.01 -23.46 0.50
N LEU A 55 2.92 -22.76 0.84
CA LEU A 55 2.89 -21.30 0.94
C LEU A 55 3.42 -20.74 2.27
N VAL A 56 3.81 -21.58 3.24
CA VAL A 56 4.26 -21.12 4.57
C VAL A 56 5.52 -20.25 4.51
N GLU A 57 6.43 -20.58 3.59
CA GLU A 57 7.68 -19.84 3.39
C GLU A 57 7.53 -18.64 2.44
N HIS A 58 6.37 -18.47 1.81
CA HIS A 58 6.10 -17.31 0.97
C HIS A 58 5.96 -16.05 1.84
N SER A 59 6.60 -14.98 1.41
CA SER A 59 6.44 -13.65 1.98
C SER A 59 5.29 -12.89 1.29
N ASN A 60 4.87 -11.77 1.87
CA ASN A 60 3.97 -10.80 1.24
C ASN A 60 2.61 -11.38 0.79
N LEU A 61 2.09 -12.36 1.54
CA LEU A 61 0.75 -12.90 1.34
C LEU A 61 -0.30 -11.98 1.97
N GLY A 62 -1.23 -11.48 1.17
CA GLY A 62 -2.31 -10.61 1.62
C GLY A 62 -3.70 -11.14 1.29
N ILE A 63 -4.68 -10.79 2.10
CA ILE A 63 -6.10 -10.88 1.76
C ILE A 63 -6.49 -9.60 1.01
N TYR A 64 -7.09 -9.78 -0.16
CA TYR A 64 -7.60 -8.71 -0.99
C TYR A 64 -9.10 -8.87 -1.17
N TYR A 65 -9.84 -7.76 -1.13
CA TYR A 65 -11.25 -7.74 -1.51
C TYR A 65 -11.41 -7.07 -2.88
N TYR A 66 -12.42 -7.48 -3.64
CA TYR A 66 -12.77 -6.83 -4.89
C TYR A 66 -13.61 -5.59 -4.61
N ASP A 67 -13.16 -4.40 -5.02
CA ASP A 67 -13.97 -3.19 -4.96
C ASP A 67 -14.69 -2.97 -6.30
N PRO A 68 -16.02 -3.19 -6.38
CA PRO A 68 -16.75 -3.04 -7.63
C PRO A 68 -16.79 -1.60 -8.14
N LYS A 69 -16.56 -0.58 -7.30
CA LYS A 69 -16.56 0.83 -7.73
C LYS A 69 -15.31 1.20 -8.52
N SER A 70 -14.17 0.62 -8.14
CA SER A 70 -12.89 0.88 -8.80
C SER A 70 -12.45 -0.24 -9.74
N GLU A 71 -13.23 -1.33 -9.80
CA GLU A 71 -12.97 -2.55 -10.56
C GLU A 71 -11.58 -3.13 -10.26
N LYS A 72 -11.19 -3.10 -8.98
CA LYS A 72 -9.84 -3.47 -8.53
C LYS A 72 -9.87 -4.31 -7.27
N TRP A 73 -8.93 -5.23 -7.20
CA TRP A 73 -8.54 -5.89 -5.96
C TRP A 73 -7.83 -4.88 -5.05
N LYS A 74 -8.32 -4.74 -3.81
CA LYS A 74 -7.78 -3.85 -2.80
C LYS A 74 -7.27 -4.66 -1.62
N TYR A 75 -6.06 -4.31 -1.19
CA TYR A 75 -5.44 -4.94 -0.03
C TYR A 75 -6.20 -4.61 1.26
N SER A 76 -6.37 -5.61 2.11
CA SER A 76 -6.83 -5.48 3.50
C SER A 76 -5.67 -5.77 4.42
N GLU A 77 -5.47 -4.97 5.47
CA GLU A 77 -4.43 -5.24 6.46
C GLU A 77 -4.53 -6.69 6.96
N THR A 78 -3.50 -7.46 6.66
CA THR A 78 -3.51 -8.92 6.81
C THR A 78 -2.48 -9.36 7.83
N GLU A 79 -2.90 -10.17 8.78
CA GLU A 79 -2.02 -10.87 9.70
C GLU A 79 -1.79 -12.30 9.21
N ASN A 80 -0.54 -12.75 9.22
CA ASN A 80 -0.19 -14.11 8.82
C ASN A 80 0.25 -14.95 10.03
N ASN A 81 -0.61 -15.88 10.46
CA ASN A 81 -0.22 -16.90 11.43
C ASN A 81 0.37 -18.12 10.72
N ARG A 82 1.69 -18.08 10.47
CA ARG A 82 2.44 -19.15 9.78
C ARG A 82 2.31 -20.52 10.43
N ARG A 83 2.23 -20.57 11.77
CA ARG A 83 2.07 -21.83 12.51
C ARG A 83 0.72 -22.49 12.25
N LYS A 84 -0.34 -21.68 12.13
CA LYS A 84 -1.71 -22.15 11.87
C LYS A 84 -2.08 -22.15 10.38
N GLN A 85 -1.19 -21.64 9.52
CA GLN A 85 -1.36 -21.57 8.06
C GLN A 85 -2.63 -20.81 7.69
N ILE A 86 -2.85 -19.68 8.35
CA ILE A 86 -4.05 -18.85 8.17
C ILE A 86 -3.66 -17.38 8.07
N LEU A 87 -4.19 -16.73 7.04
CA LEU A 87 -4.22 -15.28 6.90
C LEU A 87 -5.51 -14.77 7.50
N THR A 88 -5.48 -13.65 8.22
CA THR A 88 -6.66 -13.01 8.78
C THR A 88 -6.69 -11.52 8.45
N ALA A 89 -7.87 -10.99 8.15
CA ALA A 89 -8.08 -9.57 7.88
C ALA A 89 -9.45 -9.11 8.41
N GLU A 90 -9.55 -7.86 8.84
CA GLU A 90 -10.81 -7.23 9.23
C GLU A 90 -11.45 -6.53 8.03
N LEU A 91 -12.71 -6.84 7.74
CA LEU A 91 -13.50 -6.26 6.65
C LEU A 91 -14.76 -5.58 7.18
N ASP A 92 -15.26 -4.61 6.43
CA ASP A 92 -16.52 -3.88 6.70
C ASP A 92 -17.56 -4.07 5.59
N ARG A 93 -17.32 -5.03 4.71
CA ARG A 93 -18.05 -5.28 3.46
C ARG A 93 -18.02 -6.76 3.12
N MET A 94 -19.07 -7.24 2.47
CA MET A 94 -19.23 -8.63 2.05
C MET A 94 -18.77 -8.84 0.60
N ASP A 95 -17.82 -8.04 0.13
CA ASP A 95 -17.24 -8.18 -1.20
C ASP A 95 -16.45 -9.50 -1.34
N ALA A 96 -16.21 -9.96 -2.57
CA ALA A 96 -15.40 -11.15 -2.82
C ALA A 96 -13.97 -10.99 -2.31
N VAL A 97 -13.38 -12.05 -1.78
CA VAL A 97 -12.03 -12.07 -1.20
C VAL A 97 -11.15 -13.16 -1.81
N THR A 98 -9.84 -12.91 -1.86
CA THR A 98 -8.84 -13.90 -2.27
C THR A 98 -7.47 -13.60 -1.66
N VAL A 99 -6.53 -14.53 -1.81
CA VAL A 99 -5.12 -14.38 -1.42
C VAL A 99 -4.29 -14.04 -2.65
N ILE A 100 -3.56 -12.93 -2.57
CA ILE A 100 -2.61 -12.49 -3.58
C ILE A 100 -1.25 -12.28 -2.91
N GLN A 101 -0.18 -12.74 -3.55
CA GLN A 101 1.19 -12.45 -3.16
C GLN A 101 1.71 -11.24 -3.94
N ASP A 102 2.14 -10.22 -3.23
CA ASP A 102 2.65 -8.98 -3.81
C ASP A 102 4.17 -8.83 -3.58
N LEU A 103 4.94 -9.01 -4.65
CA LEU A 103 6.40 -8.86 -4.63
C LEU A 103 6.88 -7.63 -5.41
N ASP A 104 5.94 -6.83 -5.93
CA ASP A 104 6.26 -5.70 -6.79
C ASP A 104 6.62 -4.48 -5.93
N SER A 105 7.86 -3.99 -6.03
CA SER A 105 8.23 -2.75 -5.34
C SER A 105 7.44 -1.53 -5.84
N PRO A 106 7.18 -0.55 -4.95
CA PRO A 106 6.61 0.73 -5.35
C PRO A 106 7.52 1.46 -6.33
N ARG A 107 7.02 2.47 -7.04
CA ARG A 107 7.76 3.22 -8.06
C ARG A 107 7.87 4.68 -7.68
N ILE A 108 9.10 5.21 -7.72
CA ILE A 108 9.36 6.65 -7.64
C ILE A 108 9.23 7.20 -9.07
N LYS A 109 8.26 8.10 -9.30
CA LYS A 109 7.89 8.56 -10.64
C LYS A 109 8.54 9.87 -11.02
N LYS A 110 8.44 10.84 -10.12
CA LYS A 110 8.93 12.20 -10.32
C LYS A 110 9.43 12.75 -9.00
N THR A 111 10.45 13.58 -9.09
CA THR A 111 11.07 14.23 -7.95
C THR A 111 11.24 15.71 -8.26
N PHE A 112 11.00 16.54 -7.25
CA PHE A 112 11.37 17.94 -7.23
C PHE A 112 12.03 18.23 -5.89
N PRO A 113 13.26 18.75 -5.83
CA PRO A 113 14.22 18.89 -6.94
C PRO A 113 14.43 17.59 -7.73
N GLY A 114 14.65 17.73 -9.03
CA GLY A 114 14.92 16.61 -9.94
C GLY A 114 16.41 16.29 -10.00
N ASN A 115 16.74 15.03 -10.34
CA ASN A 115 18.13 14.61 -10.42
C ASN A 115 18.90 15.36 -11.52
N SER A 116 20.13 15.75 -11.23
CA SER A 116 20.96 16.69 -11.98
C SER A 116 20.35 18.08 -12.22
N GLY A 117 19.31 18.44 -11.46
CA GLY A 117 18.63 19.73 -11.58
C GLY A 117 19.48 20.90 -11.09
N ARG A 118 19.28 22.07 -11.71
CA ARG A 118 19.86 23.35 -11.28
C ARG A 118 18.75 24.35 -11.05
N TYR A 119 18.71 24.92 -9.85
CA TYR A 119 17.60 25.77 -9.41
C TYR A 119 18.14 27.06 -8.81
N HIS A 120 17.44 28.16 -9.06
CA HIS A 120 17.72 29.38 -8.32
C HIS A 120 17.28 29.18 -6.86
N ILE A 121 18.00 29.79 -5.90
CA ILE A 121 17.78 29.63 -4.45
C ILE A 121 16.34 29.89 -4.00
N ARG A 122 15.61 30.73 -4.73
CA ARG A 122 14.20 31.06 -4.44
C ARG A 122 13.20 30.01 -4.94
N ASP A 123 13.62 29.10 -5.82
CA ASP A 123 12.74 28.13 -6.47
C ASP A 123 12.61 26.84 -5.67
N VAL A 124 13.60 26.53 -4.81
CA VAL A 124 13.62 25.32 -3.98
C VAL A 124 13.17 25.65 -2.56
N ASN A 125 11.86 25.59 -2.34
CA ASN A 125 11.25 25.76 -1.01
C ASN A 125 10.60 24.48 -0.47
N LYS A 126 10.62 23.40 -1.24
CA LYS A 126 10.01 22.11 -0.88
C LYS A 126 10.63 20.96 -1.64
N ILE A 127 10.53 19.78 -1.05
CA ILE A 127 10.77 18.49 -1.70
C ILE A 127 9.41 17.89 -2.01
N ILE A 128 9.23 17.38 -3.23
CA ILE A 128 8.04 16.67 -3.70
C ILE A 128 8.49 15.40 -4.40
N ILE A 129 7.93 14.27 -4.01
CA ILE A 129 8.21 12.97 -4.62
C ILE A 129 6.89 12.27 -4.93
N GLU A 130 6.64 12.03 -6.21
CA GLU A 130 5.48 11.28 -6.69
C GLU A 130 5.82 9.79 -6.64
N VAL A 131 5.01 9.02 -5.91
CA VAL A 131 5.17 7.58 -5.75
C VAL A 131 3.96 6.84 -6.33
N GLU A 132 4.14 5.62 -6.77
CA GLU A 132 3.05 4.79 -7.25
C GLU A 132 3.27 3.35 -6.83
N ASP A 133 2.25 2.73 -6.24
CA ASP A 133 2.15 1.29 -6.15
C ASP A 133 0.94 0.77 -6.94
N ARG A 134 1.04 -0.46 -7.45
CA ARG A 134 0.08 -1.09 -8.36
C ARG A 134 -0.88 -2.08 -7.70
N LEU A 135 -0.60 -2.52 -6.47
CA LEU A 135 -1.35 -3.60 -5.83
C LEU A 135 -1.65 -3.32 -4.35
N SER A 136 -0.69 -3.53 -3.44
CA SER A 136 -0.93 -3.37 -2.00
C SER A 136 -1.14 -1.92 -1.56
N GLY A 137 -0.66 -0.96 -2.34
CA GLY A 137 -0.64 0.46 -2.03
C GLY A 137 0.57 0.84 -1.17
N ILE A 138 0.78 2.14 -1.01
CA ILE A 138 1.82 2.68 -0.13
C ILE A 138 1.33 2.62 1.33
N ASP A 139 2.20 2.23 2.26
CA ASP A 139 1.89 2.33 3.68
C ASP A 139 1.93 3.81 4.11
N GLU A 140 0.87 4.26 4.76
CA GLU A 140 0.67 5.67 5.13
C GLU A 140 1.41 6.03 6.42
N LYS A 141 1.95 5.03 7.13
CA LYS A 141 2.78 5.25 8.31
C LYS A 141 4.05 6.01 7.93
N GLU A 142 4.47 6.92 8.79
CA GLU A 142 5.69 7.71 8.62
C GLU A 142 6.93 6.83 8.42
N SER A 143 7.00 5.67 9.10
CA SER A 143 8.06 4.67 8.97
C SER A 143 8.20 4.05 7.57
N SER A 144 7.26 4.32 6.67
CA SER A 144 7.28 3.83 5.29
C SER A 144 8.10 4.72 4.36
N PHE A 145 8.57 5.87 4.86
CA PHE A 145 9.33 6.86 4.11
C PHE A 145 10.62 7.21 4.83
N ASP A 146 11.75 7.01 4.17
CA ASP A 146 13.02 7.55 4.63
C ASP A 146 13.39 8.69 3.68
N LEU A 147 13.43 9.94 4.17
CA LEU A 147 13.85 11.11 3.39
C LEU A 147 15.06 11.75 4.08
N ILE A 148 16.18 11.84 3.38
CA ILE A 148 17.44 12.38 3.93
C ILE A 148 17.94 13.47 2.99
N LEU A 149 18.17 14.67 3.51
CA LEU A 149 18.74 15.81 2.78
C LEU A 149 20.13 16.14 3.34
N ASN A 150 21.16 15.99 2.52
CA ASN A 150 22.57 16.21 2.91
C ASN A 150 22.90 15.50 4.24
N ASP A 151 22.56 14.21 4.33
CA ASP A 151 22.76 13.35 5.49
C ASP A 151 21.92 13.70 6.74
N ASN A 152 21.00 14.68 6.63
CA ASN A 152 20.03 15.00 7.69
C ASN A 152 18.68 14.34 7.41
N PRO A 153 18.15 13.50 8.32
CA PRO A 153 16.84 12.90 8.16
C PRO A 153 15.74 13.95 8.27
N LEU A 154 14.75 13.85 7.39
CA LEU A 154 13.56 14.69 7.32
C LEU A 154 12.31 13.82 7.48
N TYR A 155 11.24 14.42 7.99
CA TYR A 155 9.97 13.74 8.25
C TYR A 155 8.90 14.28 7.30
N PRO A 156 8.68 13.64 6.14
CA PRO A 156 7.78 14.15 5.13
C PRO A 156 6.32 13.80 5.43
N ALA A 157 5.40 14.58 4.85
CA ALA A 157 3.99 14.24 4.81
C ALA A 157 3.67 13.45 3.53
N TYR A 158 2.85 12.40 3.64
CA TYR A 158 2.30 11.67 2.49
C TYR A 158 0.83 12.00 2.29
N GLN A 159 0.43 12.28 1.03
CA GLN A 159 -0.96 12.49 0.64
C GLN A 159 -1.43 11.34 -0.26
N PRO A 160 -2.14 10.31 0.28
CA PRO A 160 -2.49 9.08 -0.44
C PRO A 160 -3.28 9.30 -1.73
N ILE A 161 -4.16 10.31 -1.78
CA ILE A 161 -4.98 10.59 -2.98
C ILE A 161 -4.12 11.10 -4.13
N LYS A 162 -3.14 11.97 -3.83
CA LYS A 162 -2.21 12.52 -4.83
C LYS A 162 -1.00 11.62 -5.05
N LYS A 163 -0.85 10.57 -4.23
CA LYS A 163 0.33 9.71 -4.14
C LYS A 163 1.63 10.51 -4.10
N THR A 164 1.64 11.55 -3.27
CA THR A 164 2.73 12.52 -3.21
C THR A 164 3.29 12.58 -1.80
N VAL A 165 4.59 12.40 -1.68
CA VAL A 165 5.39 12.68 -0.48
C VAL A 165 5.91 14.10 -0.60
N SER A 166 5.81 14.90 0.47
CA SER A 166 6.25 16.30 0.44
C SER A 166 6.84 16.76 1.76
N TYR A 167 7.82 17.65 1.67
CA TYR A 167 8.45 18.31 2.81
C TYR A 167 8.69 19.78 2.48
N ASN A 168 8.29 20.69 3.37
CA ASN A 168 8.56 22.13 3.20
C ASN A 168 9.89 22.46 3.87
N LEU A 169 10.75 23.21 3.19
CA LEU A 169 12.02 23.66 3.75
C LEU A 169 11.78 24.91 4.61
N ASP A 170 12.21 24.86 5.87
CA ASP A 170 12.06 25.99 6.80
C ASP A 170 12.99 27.16 6.46
N GLN A 171 14.12 26.86 5.80
CA GLN A 171 15.11 27.83 5.36
C GLN A 171 15.54 27.54 3.92
N PRO A 172 15.91 28.58 3.14
CA PRO A 172 16.52 28.38 1.84
C PRO A 172 17.78 27.53 1.94
N LEU A 173 18.01 26.68 0.95
CA LEU A 173 19.23 25.92 0.84
C LEU A 173 20.41 26.85 0.53
N GLN A 174 21.60 26.49 1.01
CA GLN A 174 22.82 27.21 0.64
C GLN A 174 23.14 27.02 -0.85
N GLU A 175 23.79 27.99 -1.47
CA GLU A 175 24.30 27.82 -2.83
C GLU A 175 25.28 26.64 -2.87
N GLY A 176 25.19 25.84 -3.94
CA GLY A 176 26.05 24.69 -4.15
C GLY A 176 25.29 23.36 -4.35
N PRO A 177 26.03 22.23 -4.29
CA PRO A 177 25.47 20.92 -4.51
C PRO A 177 24.72 20.39 -3.29
N HIS A 178 23.65 19.63 -3.55
CA HIS A 178 22.86 18.93 -2.55
C HIS A 178 22.51 17.52 -3.01
N LYS A 179 22.20 16.67 -2.03
CA LYS A 179 21.82 15.28 -2.20
C LYS A 179 20.54 14.99 -1.41
N ILE A 180 19.57 14.36 -2.05
CA ILE A 180 18.42 13.73 -1.40
C ILE A 180 18.56 12.22 -1.57
N ASP A 181 18.54 11.48 -0.46
CA ASP A 181 18.34 10.04 -0.46
C ASP A 181 16.90 9.77 -0.03
N PHE A 182 16.14 9.05 -0.86
CA PHE A 182 14.75 8.72 -0.59
C PHE A 182 14.49 7.23 -0.69
N LYS A 183 13.73 6.69 0.27
CA LYS A 183 13.22 5.33 0.25
C LYS A 183 11.73 5.32 0.57
N VAL A 184 10.97 4.47 -0.12
CA VAL A 184 9.55 4.25 0.11
C VAL A 184 9.23 2.76 0.19
N ARG A 185 8.28 2.41 1.06
CA ARG A 185 7.80 1.04 1.29
C ARG A 185 6.31 0.93 0.95
N ASP A 186 5.91 -0.17 0.32
CA ASP A 186 4.50 -0.50 0.16
C ASP A 186 3.93 -1.17 1.44
N ARG A 187 2.64 -1.52 1.43
CA ARG A 187 1.97 -2.16 2.59
C ARG A 187 2.36 -3.62 2.82
N MET A 188 3.17 -4.18 1.93
CA MET A 188 3.73 -5.52 2.03
C MET A 188 5.22 -5.51 2.41
N GLY A 189 5.82 -4.34 2.52
CA GLY A 189 7.22 -4.15 2.85
C GLY A 189 8.16 -4.24 1.66
N ASN A 190 7.66 -4.26 0.42
CA ASN A 190 8.52 -4.09 -0.76
C ASN A 190 9.03 -2.66 -0.79
N GLU A 191 10.32 -2.48 -1.11
CA GLU A 191 10.97 -1.17 -1.04
C GLU A 191 11.45 -0.70 -2.42
N SER A 192 11.47 0.63 -2.60
CA SER A 192 12.22 1.31 -3.65
C SER A 192 12.99 2.48 -3.08
N SER A 193 14.15 2.77 -3.67
CA SER A 193 15.00 3.88 -3.27
C SER A 193 15.53 4.63 -4.48
N ASP A 194 15.75 5.94 -4.31
CA ASP A 194 16.38 6.80 -5.31
C ASP A 194 17.29 7.82 -4.63
N THR A 195 18.39 8.17 -5.31
CA THR A 195 19.32 9.21 -4.87
C THR A 195 19.35 10.32 -5.91
N ILE A 196 19.03 11.52 -5.45
CA ILE A 196 18.83 12.70 -6.29
C ILE A 196 19.91 13.71 -5.97
N TYR A 197 20.73 14.05 -6.97
CA TYR A 197 21.71 15.13 -6.87
C TYR A 197 21.16 16.38 -7.55
N PHE A 198 21.30 17.54 -6.94
CA PHE A 198 20.92 18.81 -7.55
C PHE A 198 21.82 19.93 -7.06
N SER A 199 21.76 21.11 -7.67
CA SER A 199 22.48 22.29 -7.19
C SER A 199 21.60 23.53 -7.14
N VAL A 200 21.88 24.38 -6.15
CA VAL A 200 21.24 25.67 -5.94
C VAL A 200 22.24 26.79 -6.26
N TYR A 201 21.78 27.88 -6.88
CA TYR A 201 22.55 29.08 -7.22
C TYR A 201 21.75 30.36 -7.03
#